data_AF-A0A9E3L6A3-F1
#
_entry.id   AF-A0A9E3L6A3-F1
#
_cell.length_a   1.000
_cell.length_b   1.000
_cell.length_c   1.000
_cell.angle_alpha   90.00
_cell.angle_beta   90.00
_cell.angle_gamma   90.00
#
_symmetry.space_group_name_H-M   'P 1'
#
loop_
_entity.id
_entity.type
_entity.pdbx_description
1 polymer ?
#
loop_
_entity_poly.entity_id
_entity_poly.type
_entity_poly.pdbx_seq_one_letter_code
_entity_poly.pdbx_strand_id
1 'polypeptide(L)'
;MPPVSVKDFQELLERLEASRQSRLRAWDALQRLRAVLAEHGRRDLPQPARKTFEREGQILEINLKEALEDRNRALRDLCKAVRRFQTALLDDSKAEQRHTAQQAMLKALSRAEDLAG
;
A
#
# COMPACT_ATOMS: atom_id res chain seq x y z
N MET A 1 -31.82 37.36 21.16
CA MET A 1 -30.75 37.08 20.19
C MET A 1 -30.48 38.36 19.41
N PRO A 2 -29.24 38.84 19.33
CA PRO A 2 -28.92 39.94 18.42
C PRO A 2 -29.16 39.51 16.97
N PRO A 3 -29.59 40.41 16.07
CA PRO A 3 -29.78 40.09 14.66
C PRO A 3 -28.43 39.77 14.01
N VAL A 4 -28.36 38.68 13.26
CA VAL A 4 -27.18 38.32 12.45
C VAL A 4 -26.96 39.42 11.42
N SER A 5 -25.76 40.01 11.39
CA SER A 5 -25.46 41.02 10.38
C SER A 5 -25.25 40.36 9.01
N VAL A 6 -25.48 41.13 7.94
CA VAL A 6 -25.22 40.65 6.56
C VAL A 6 -23.77 40.18 6.41
N LYS A 7 -22.83 40.84 7.09
CA LYS A 7 -21.42 40.49 7.11
C LYS A 7 -21.18 39.13 7.77
N ASP A 8 -21.77 38.90 8.96
CA ASP A 8 -21.65 37.61 9.66
C ASP A 8 -22.20 36.46 8.81
N PHE A 9 -23.30 36.71 8.09
CA PHE A 9 -23.87 35.73 7.17
C PHE A 9 -22.94 35.43 5.98
N GLN A 10 -22.33 36.46 5.39
CA GLN A 10 -21.35 36.29 4.30
C GLN A 10 -20.12 35.49 4.75
N GLU A 11 -19.56 35.81 5.93
CA GLU A 11 -18.42 35.08 6.48
C GLU A 11 -18.76 33.59 6.71
N LEU A 12 -19.98 33.28 7.15
CA LEU A 12 -20.44 31.89 7.30
C LEU A 12 -20.53 31.16 5.95
N LEU A 13 -21.01 31.83 4.90
CA LEU A 13 -21.06 31.25 3.55
C LEU A 13 -19.67 30.97 2.99
N GLU A 14 -18.74 31.92 3.14
CA GLU A 14 -17.36 31.75 2.70
C GLU A 14 -16.68 30.58 3.41
N ARG A 15 -16.86 30.47 4.74
CA ARG A 15 -16.35 29.35 5.53
C ARG A 15 -16.95 28.02 5.10
N LEU A 16 -18.24 27.99 4.77
CA LEU A 16 -18.91 26.79 4.29
C LEU A 16 -18.32 26.34 2.94
N GLU A 17 -18.15 27.27 2.01
CA GLU A 17 -17.59 26.96 0.68
C GLU A 17 -16.13 26.53 0.80
N ALA A 18 -15.32 27.21 1.63
CA ALA A 18 -13.96 26.78 1.92
C ALA A 18 -13.89 25.36 2.51
N SER A 19 -14.81 25.02 3.43
CA SER A 19 -14.92 23.67 4.00
C SER A 19 -15.35 22.63 2.96
N ARG A 20 -16.25 22.99 2.05
CA ARG A 20 -16.65 22.14 0.92
C ARG A 20 -15.48 21.84 -0.01
N GLN A 21 -14.77 22.89 -0.44
CA GLN A 21 -13.59 22.75 -1.31
C GLN A 21 -12.46 21.96 -0.63
N SER A 22 -12.26 22.14 0.68
CA SER A 22 -11.31 21.33 1.45
C SER A 22 -11.66 19.84 1.41
N ARG A 23 -12.94 19.49 1.65
CA ARG A 23 -13.40 18.10 1.59
C ARG A 23 -13.25 17.49 0.20
N LEU A 24 -13.56 18.23 -0.86
CA LEU A 24 -13.37 17.75 -2.24
C LEU A 24 -11.89 17.41 -2.50
N ARG A 25 -10.98 18.32 -2.16
CA ARG A 25 -9.53 18.10 -2.31
C ARG A 25 -9.03 16.90 -1.49
N ALA A 26 -9.52 16.73 -0.27
CA ALA A 26 -9.17 15.58 0.57
C ALA A 26 -9.68 14.26 -0.06
N TRP A 27 -10.87 14.28 -0.64
CA TRP A 27 -11.44 13.09 -1.29
C TRP A 27 -10.62 12.71 -2.53
N ASP A 28 -10.25 13.69 -3.35
CA ASP A 28 -9.39 13.47 -4.52
C ASP A 28 -8.03 12.90 -4.11
N ALA A 29 -7.47 13.34 -2.98
CA ALA A 29 -6.24 12.77 -2.45
C ALA A 29 -6.38 11.28 -2.11
N LEU A 30 -7.50 10.88 -1.47
CA LEU A 30 -7.78 9.46 -1.20
C LEU A 30 -7.93 8.66 -2.49
N GLN A 31 -8.58 9.21 -3.51
CA GLN A 31 -8.72 8.53 -4.81
C GLN A 31 -7.38 8.37 -5.53
N ARG A 32 -6.47 9.35 -5.43
CA ARG A 32 -5.10 9.20 -5.94
C ARG A 32 -4.35 8.09 -5.20
N LEU A 33 -4.46 8.03 -3.86
CA LEU A 33 -3.85 6.95 -3.08
C LEU A 33 -4.42 5.58 -3.46
N ARG A 34 -5.73 5.48 -3.70
CA ARG A 34 -6.38 4.26 -4.21
C ARG A 34 -5.76 3.83 -5.53
N ALA A 35 -5.59 4.75 -6.48
CA ALA A 35 -5.00 4.44 -7.79
C ALA A 35 -3.58 3.89 -7.65
N VAL A 36 -2.74 4.55 -6.85
CA VAL A 36 -1.35 4.12 -6.58
C VAL A 36 -1.32 2.73 -5.93
N LEU A 37 -2.20 2.47 -4.96
CA LEU A 37 -2.29 1.16 -4.32
C LEU A 37 -2.84 0.08 -5.26
N ALA A 38 -3.76 0.40 -6.17
CA ALA A 38 -4.25 -0.56 -7.17
C ALA A 38 -3.13 -0.95 -8.15
N GLU A 39 -2.34 0.03 -8.60
CA GLU A 39 -1.23 -0.16 -9.52
C GLU A 39 -0.11 -1.02 -8.90
N HIS A 40 0.29 -0.73 -7.66
CA HIS A 40 1.45 -1.39 -7.04
C HIS A 40 1.10 -2.55 -6.10
N GLY A 41 -0.13 -2.61 -5.60
CA GLY A 41 -0.60 -3.65 -4.69
C GLY A 41 -1.01 -4.94 -5.38
N ARG A 42 -1.14 -4.94 -6.72
CA ARG A 42 -1.62 -6.06 -7.55
C ARG A 42 -2.89 -6.71 -7.00
N ARG A 43 -3.77 -5.90 -6.40
CA ARG A 43 -5.08 -6.31 -5.86
C ARG A 43 -6.13 -5.28 -6.20
N ASP A 44 -7.31 -5.76 -6.57
CA ASP A 44 -8.48 -4.91 -6.73
C ASP A 44 -8.91 -4.39 -5.35
N LEU A 45 -8.80 -3.08 -5.17
CA LEU A 45 -9.28 -2.42 -3.96
C LEU A 45 -10.81 -2.42 -3.98
N PRO A 46 -11.49 -3.03 -3.00
CA PRO A 46 -12.94 -3.03 -2.96
C PRO A 46 -13.47 -1.60 -2.90
N GLN A 47 -14.58 -1.31 -3.57
CA GLN A 47 -15.25 -0.03 -3.39
C GLN A 47 -16.04 -0.04 -2.07
N PRO A 48 -16.01 1.07 -1.31
CA PRO A 48 -16.80 1.16 -0.09
C PRO A 48 -18.30 1.20 -0.44
N ALA A 49 -19.11 0.43 0.27
CA ALA A 49 -20.57 0.42 0.11
C ALA A 49 -21.20 1.81 0.38
N ARG A 50 -20.53 2.67 1.16
CA ARG A 50 -20.87 4.08 1.36
C ARG A 50 -19.63 4.94 1.16
N LYS A 51 -19.75 5.99 0.35
CA LYS A 51 -18.65 6.94 0.08
C LYS A 51 -18.45 7.89 1.27
N THR A 52 -17.68 7.45 2.26
CA THR A 52 -17.25 8.26 3.40
C THR A 52 -15.73 8.23 3.52
N PHE A 53 -15.14 9.31 4.03
CA PHE A 53 -13.69 9.41 4.26
C PHE A 53 -13.17 8.29 5.14
N GLU A 54 -13.90 7.98 6.21
CA GLU A 54 -13.55 6.93 7.15
C GLU A 54 -13.48 5.57 6.46
N ARG A 55 -14.49 5.23 5.65
CA ARG A 55 -14.56 3.91 5.02
C ARG A 55 -13.51 3.76 3.93
N GLU A 56 -13.30 4.80 3.14
CA GLU A 56 -12.24 4.83 2.14
C GLU A 56 -10.86 4.73 2.80
N GLY A 57 -10.61 5.51 3.86
CA GLY A 57 -9.38 5.46 4.64
C GLY A 57 -9.09 4.06 5.21
N GLN A 58 -10.09 3.40 5.80
CA GLN A 58 -9.96 2.04 6.32
C GLN A 58 -9.54 1.03 5.24
N ILE A 59 -10.16 1.11 4.06
CA ILE A 59 -9.83 0.23 2.93
C ILE A 59 -8.37 0.45 2.50
N LEU A 60 -7.96 1.71 2.35
CA LEU A 60 -6.60 2.04 1.93
C LEU A 60 -5.55 1.62 2.98
N GLU A 61 -5.84 1.82 4.27
CA GLU A 61 -4.93 1.46 5.35
C GLU A 61 -4.69 -0.05 5.41
N ILE A 62 -5.75 -0.86 5.36
CA ILE A 62 -5.66 -2.33 5.39
C ILE A 62 -4.82 -2.81 4.20
N ASN A 63 -5.13 -2.34 3.00
CA ASN A 63 -4.43 -2.79 1.79
C ASN A 63 -2.96 -2.32 1.76
N LEU A 64 -2.67 -1.12 2.25
CA LEU A 64 -1.29 -0.66 2.39
C LEU A 64 -0.50 -1.55 3.36
N LYS A 65 -1.07 -1.89 4.52
CA LYS A 65 -0.43 -2.79 5.49
C LYS A 65 -0.14 -4.16 4.88
N GLU A 66 -1.13 -4.77 4.22
CA GLU A 66 -0.97 -6.05 3.55
C GLU A 66 0.11 -6.01 2.46
N ALA A 67 0.09 -4.98 1.61
CA ALA A 67 1.10 -4.82 0.56
C ALA A 67 2.53 -4.69 1.12
N LEU A 68 2.70 -3.93 2.21
CA LEU A 68 3.99 -3.80 2.89
C LEU A 68 4.41 -5.11 3.55
N GLU A 69 3.50 -5.84 4.17
CA GLU A 69 3.77 -7.15 4.77
C GLU A 69 4.21 -8.18 3.73
N ASP A 70 3.55 -8.22 2.58
CA ASP A 70 3.90 -9.11 1.47
C ASP A 70 5.28 -8.79 0.90
N ARG A 71 5.59 -7.50 0.65
CA ARG A 71 6.92 -7.06 0.22
C ARG A 71 8.00 -7.43 1.24
N ASN A 72 7.76 -7.15 2.52
CA ASN A 72 8.69 -7.49 3.59
C ASN A 72 8.91 -9.00 3.72
N ARG A 73 7.86 -9.80 3.52
CA ARG A 73 7.96 -11.26 3.51
C ARG A 73 8.82 -11.74 2.34
N ALA A 74 8.56 -11.25 1.13
CA ALA A 74 9.33 -11.62 -0.05
C ALA A 74 10.82 -11.26 0.08
N LEU A 75 11.14 -10.06 0.60
CA LEU A 75 12.53 -9.66 0.88
C LEU A 75 13.21 -10.58 1.90
N ARG A 76 12.52 -10.94 2.99
CA ARG A 76 13.07 -11.88 3.98
C ARG A 76 13.31 -13.26 3.38
N ASP A 77 12.37 -13.76 2.57
CA ASP A 77 12.47 -15.06 1.93
C ASP A 77 13.62 -15.08 0.90
N LEU A 78 13.78 -14.02 0.12
CA LEU A 78 14.90 -13.84 -0.81
C LEU A 78 16.23 -13.83 -0.07
N CYS A 79 16.38 -13.02 0.98
CA CYS A 79 17.58 -12.97 1.81
C CYS A 79 17.93 -14.36 2.38
N LYS A 80 16.94 -15.11 2.85
CA LYS A 80 17.15 -16.49 3.35
C LYS A 80 17.59 -17.43 2.24
N ALA A 81 16.98 -17.36 1.06
CA ALA A 81 17.30 -18.21 -0.07
C ALA A 81 18.71 -17.95 -0.61
N VAL A 82 19.09 -16.68 -0.75
CA VAL A 82 20.46 -16.26 -1.12
C VAL A 82 21.49 -16.79 -0.13
N ARG A 83 21.26 -16.65 1.18
CA ARG A 83 22.17 -17.17 2.20
C ARG A 83 22.31 -18.69 2.13
N ARG A 84 21.20 -19.42 1.96
CA ARG A 84 21.22 -20.88 1.80
C ARG A 84 22.01 -21.31 0.57
N PHE A 85 21.82 -20.62 -0.55
CA PHE A 85 22.56 -20.89 -1.77
C PHE A 85 24.06 -20.61 -1.60
N GLN A 86 24.43 -19.48 -0.99
CA GLN A 86 25.83 -19.19 -0.64
C GLN A 86 26.44 -20.27 0.26
N THR A 87 25.74 -20.71 1.31
CA THR A 87 26.22 -21.81 2.17
C THR A 87 26.42 -23.10 1.39
N ALA A 88 25.49 -23.47 0.51
CA ALA A 88 25.62 -24.69 -0.30
C ALA A 88 26.74 -24.61 -1.34
N LEU A 89 27.05 -23.40 -1.85
CA LEU A 89 28.17 -23.19 -2.75
C LEU A 89 29.52 -23.31 -2.04
N LEU A 90 29.65 -22.72 -0.85
CA LEU A 90 30.91 -22.65 -0.10
C LEU A 90 31.25 -23.92 0.69
N ASP A 91 30.25 -24.74 0.98
CA ASP A 91 30.39 -25.98 1.75
C ASP A 91 30.25 -27.20 0.82
N ASP A 92 31.38 -27.83 0.49
CA ASP A 92 31.41 -29.01 -0.38
C ASP A 92 30.64 -30.21 0.21
N SER A 93 30.45 -30.27 1.53
CA SER A 93 29.60 -31.29 2.16
C SER A 93 28.11 -31.14 1.81
N LYS A 94 27.72 -29.98 1.26
CA LYS A 94 26.35 -29.65 0.86
C LYS A 94 26.18 -29.56 -0.65
N ALA A 95 27.08 -30.15 -1.43
CA ALA A 95 27.03 -30.13 -2.89
C ALA A 95 25.68 -30.61 -3.45
N GLU A 96 25.10 -31.66 -2.87
CA GLU A 96 23.79 -32.20 -3.25
C GLU A 96 22.62 -31.22 -3.03
N GLN A 97 22.78 -30.27 -2.09
CA GLN A 97 21.75 -29.28 -1.75
C GLN A 97 21.81 -28.04 -2.64
N ARG A 98 22.87 -27.86 -3.45
CA ARG A 98 23.09 -26.68 -4.30
C ARG A 98 21.93 -26.45 -5.26
N HIS A 99 21.50 -27.51 -5.95
CA HIS A 99 20.41 -27.42 -6.92
C HIS A 99 19.09 -26.99 -6.25
N THR A 100 18.75 -27.58 -5.09
CA THR A 100 17.56 -27.22 -4.31
C THR A 100 17.64 -25.78 -3.79
N ALA A 101 18.81 -25.34 -3.32
CA ALA A 101 19.02 -23.97 -2.85
C ALA A 101 18.94 -22.95 -4.00
N GLN A 102 19.46 -23.29 -5.17
CA GLN A 102 19.35 -22.48 -6.38
C GLN A 102 17.89 -22.32 -6.80
N GLN A 103 17.12 -23.42 -6.85
CA GLN A 103 15.70 -23.36 -7.17
C GLN A 103 14.91 -22.52 -6.16
N ALA A 104 15.20 -22.65 -4.87
CA ALA A 104 14.58 -21.82 -3.84
C ALA A 104 14.89 -20.33 -4.02
N MET A 105 16.13 -20.00 -4.39
CA MET A 105 16.56 -18.63 -4.69
C MET A 105 15.82 -18.07 -5.91
N LEU A 106 15.74 -18.82 -7.01
CA LEU A 106 15.02 -18.39 -8.22
C LEU A 106 13.54 -18.17 -7.95
N LYS A 107 12.89 -19.05 -7.18
CA LYS A 107 11.49 -18.88 -6.77
C LYS A 107 11.30 -17.63 -5.91
N ALA A 108 12.19 -17.38 -4.95
CA ALA A 108 12.11 -16.20 -4.12
C ALA A 108 12.37 -14.91 -4.91
N LEU A 109 13.26 -14.96 -5.91
CA LEU A 109 13.54 -13.85 -6.82
C LEU A 109 12.31 -13.53 -7.68
N SER A 110 11.73 -14.53 -8.35
CA SER A 110 10.50 -14.36 -9.13
C SER A 110 9.36 -13.77 -8.29
N ARG A 111 9.18 -14.24 -7.05
CA ARG A 111 8.17 -13.66 -6.15
C ARG A 111 8.48 -12.20 -5.75
N ALA A 112 9.75 -11.85 -5.59
CA ALA A 112 10.15 -10.49 -5.27
C ALA A 112 9.95 -9.55 -6.48
N GLU A 113 10.29 -10.02 -7.69
CA GLU A 113 10.01 -9.33 -8.95
C GLU A 113 8.51 -9.11 -9.14
N ASP A 114 7.69 -10.13 -8.85
CA ASP A 114 6.24 -10.03 -8.88
C ASP A 114 5.66 -9.01 -7.88
N LEU A 115 6.40 -8.63 -6.86
CA LEU A 115 5.95 -7.60 -5.92
C LEU A 115 6.62 -6.25 -6.18
N ALA A 116 7.69 -6.20 -6.98
CA ALA A 116 8.39 -4.97 -7.30
C ALA A 116 7.59 -4.06 -8.23
N GLY A 117 6.79 -4.64 -9.13
CA GLY A 117 6.08 -3.92 -10.19
C GLY A 117 6.57 -4.39 -11.53
#